data_AF-A0A952E5Q2-F1
#
_entry.id   AF-A0A952E5Q2-F1
#
_cell.length_a   1.000
_cell.length_b   1.000
_cell.length_c   1.000
_cell.angle_alpha   90.00
_cell.angle_beta   90.00
_cell.angle_gamma   90.00
#
_symmetry.space_group_name_H-M   'P 1'
#
loop_
_entity.id
_entity.type
_entity.pdbx_description
1 polymer ?
#
loop_
_entity_poly.entity_id
_entity_poly.type
_entity_poly.pdbx_seq_one_letter_code
_entity_poly.pdbx_strand_id
1 'polypeptide(L)'
;MRDIFKACLCFVLVFCVVLFSGCGKKESEKAGSSETAADVAEQVEVVEQVKVSLDVDINKAVSAIRSEAGKLDVEQLTVLANKYKAAIGEHQVELDGLTAEMKKMDATAMFSEDGQKLMVDVDMLNKSIAALQEHFDIYYNKLKSLGGDVSGL
;
A
#
# COMPACT_ATOMS: atom_id res chain seq x y z
N MET A 1 12.64 19.16 25.24
CA MET A 1 12.57 17.99 24.32
C MET A 1 13.64 16.92 24.56
N ARG A 2 14.59 17.07 25.49
CA ARG A 2 15.60 16.03 25.79
C ARG A 2 15.16 15.04 26.88
N ASP A 3 14.14 15.40 27.67
CA ASP A 3 13.72 14.62 28.84
C ASP A 3 12.66 13.54 28.53
N ILE A 4 11.92 13.70 27.43
CA ILE A 4 10.90 12.72 26.99
C ILE A 4 11.56 11.44 26.45
N PHE A 5 12.75 11.55 25.85
CA PHE A 5 13.48 10.42 25.27
C PHE A 5 14.03 9.46 26.33
N LYS A 6 14.31 9.95 27.54
CA LYS A 6 14.91 9.18 28.63
C LYS A 6 13.89 8.34 29.41
N ALA A 7 12.65 8.82 29.49
CA ALA A 7 11.54 8.11 30.13
C ALA A 7 11.03 6.92 29.28
N CYS A 8 11.15 7.00 27.95
CA CYS A 8 10.69 5.93 27.05
C CYS A 8 11.66 4.72 27.04
N LEU A 9 12.96 4.95 27.23
CA LEU A 9 13.99 3.90 27.18
C LEU A 9 13.92 2.92 28.36
N CYS A 10 13.47 3.36 29.54
CA CYS A 10 13.34 2.50 30.71
C CYS A 10 12.10 1.57 30.65
N PHE A 11 11.06 1.94 29.89
CA PHE A 11 9.84 1.14 29.81
C PHE A 11 9.98 -0.06 28.86
N VAL A 12 10.85 0.04 27.84
CA VAL A 12 11.05 -1.01 26.84
C VAL A 12 11.82 -2.21 27.38
N LEU A 13 12.72 -2.02 28.35
CA LEU A 13 13.53 -3.13 28.89
C LEU A 13 12.78 -4.06 29.85
N VAL A 14 11.67 -3.62 30.44
CA VAL A 14 10.89 -4.43 31.40
C VAL A 14 9.88 -5.35 30.70
N PHE A 15 9.48 -5.05 29.46
CA PHE A 15 8.48 -5.84 28.73
C PHE A 15 9.05 -7.08 28.01
N CYS A 16 10.38 -7.15 27.81
CA CYS A 16 11.02 -8.26 27.07
C CYS A 16 11.14 -9.58 27.87
N VAL A 17 10.84 -9.60 29.17
CA VAL A 17 11.07 -10.79 30.02
C VAL A 17 9.84 -11.71 30.12
N VAL A 18 8.64 -11.28 29.69
CA VAL A 18 7.38 -11.99 30.02
C VAL A 18 6.80 -12.86 28.89
N LEU A 19 7.35 -12.87 27.67
CA LEU A 19 6.67 -13.50 26.50
C LEU A 19 7.35 -14.73 25.87
N PHE A 20 8.29 -15.40 26.55
CA PHE A 20 8.90 -16.65 26.05
C PHE A 20 8.62 -17.87 26.95
N SER A 21 7.35 -18.22 27.09
CA SER A 21 6.94 -19.53 27.63
C SER A 21 5.68 -19.98 26.91
N GLY A 22 5.79 -20.96 26.01
CA GLY A 22 4.60 -21.58 25.41
C GLY A 22 4.82 -22.41 24.15
N CYS A 23 5.52 -23.55 24.30
CA CYS A 23 5.52 -24.64 23.32
C CYS A 23 4.14 -25.34 23.34
N GLY A 24 3.54 -25.68 22.18
CA GLY A 24 2.20 -26.27 22.12
C GLY A 24 1.81 -26.90 20.78
N LYS A 25 2.50 -27.99 20.46
CA LYS A 25 2.26 -28.97 19.38
C LYS A 25 0.82 -29.49 19.27
N LYS A 26 0.21 -29.49 18.07
CA LYS A 26 -0.73 -30.55 17.60
C LYS A 26 -1.04 -30.44 16.10
N GLU A 27 -0.45 -31.36 15.33
CA GLU A 27 -1.02 -31.88 14.08
C GLU A 27 -2.29 -32.66 14.42
N SER A 28 -3.34 -32.45 13.63
CA SER A 28 -4.33 -33.49 13.37
C SER A 28 -4.91 -33.29 11.97
N GLU A 29 -4.56 -34.23 11.12
CA GLU A 29 -5.19 -34.61 9.87
C GLU A 29 -6.70 -34.84 10.04
N LYS A 30 -7.51 -34.41 9.06
CA LYS A 30 -8.67 -35.21 8.63
C LYS A 30 -9.08 -34.88 7.19
N ALA A 31 -8.91 -35.89 6.33
CA ALA A 31 -9.60 -36.02 5.05
C ALA A 31 -11.12 -36.15 5.23
N GLY A 32 -11.88 -35.65 4.26
CA GLY A 32 -13.34 -35.79 4.20
C GLY A 32 -13.93 -35.23 2.92
N SER A 33 -13.96 -36.06 1.89
CA SER A 33 -14.72 -35.90 0.65
C SER A 33 -16.23 -36.02 0.89
N SER A 34 -17.07 -35.22 0.21
CA SER A 34 -18.16 -35.70 -0.66
C SER A 34 -19.11 -34.57 -1.07
N GLU A 35 -19.39 -34.52 -2.38
CA GLU A 35 -20.46 -33.82 -3.10
C GLU A 35 -21.83 -33.76 -2.40
N THR A 36 -22.55 -32.65 -2.58
CA THR A 36 -23.91 -32.69 -3.17
C THR A 36 -24.26 -31.34 -3.81
N ALA A 37 -24.61 -31.39 -5.10
CA ALA A 37 -25.24 -30.31 -5.85
C ALA A 37 -26.76 -30.33 -5.63
N ALA A 38 -27.35 -29.15 -5.43
CA ALA A 38 -28.73 -28.75 -5.78
C ALA A 38 -28.90 -27.31 -5.28
N ASP A 39 -28.84 -26.33 -6.18
CA ASP A 39 -30.04 -25.75 -6.80
C ASP A 39 -30.84 -24.89 -5.80
N VAL A 40 -30.44 -23.61 -5.70
CA VAL A 40 -31.33 -22.50 -5.38
C VAL A 40 -30.94 -21.34 -6.30
N ALA A 41 -31.63 -21.28 -7.43
CA ALA A 41 -31.75 -20.08 -8.23
C ALA A 41 -32.45 -18.98 -7.40
N GLU A 42 -32.26 -17.72 -7.85
CA GLU A 42 -33.02 -16.52 -7.43
C GLU A 42 -32.32 -15.62 -6.39
N GLN A 43 -31.29 -14.88 -6.83
CA GLN A 43 -31.37 -13.48 -7.26
C GLN A 43 -29.94 -12.98 -7.50
N VAL A 44 -29.46 -13.12 -8.74
CA VAL A 44 -28.23 -12.46 -9.19
C VAL A 44 -28.62 -11.04 -9.55
N GLU A 45 -28.66 -10.17 -8.54
CA GLU A 45 -28.59 -8.74 -8.77
C GLU A 45 -27.18 -8.47 -9.30
N VAL A 46 -27.16 -8.13 -10.59
CA VAL A 46 -26.10 -7.52 -11.37
C VAL A 46 -25.02 -6.88 -10.49
N VAL A 47 -24.01 -7.66 -10.09
CA VAL A 47 -22.70 -7.12 -9.73
C VAL A 47 -22.08 -6.72 -11.05
N GLU A 48 -22.47 -5.54 -11.48
CA GLU A 48 -21.90 -4.86 -12.63
C GLU A 48 -20.39 -4.92 -12.46
N GLN A 49 -19.72 -5.66 -13.35
CA GLN A 49 -18.29 -5.58 -13.52
C GLN A 49 -18.00 -4.14 -13.86
N VAL A 50 -17.75 -3.33 -12.83
CA VAL A 50 -17.09 -2.07 -12.98
C VAL A 50 -15.70 -2.46 -13.45
N LYS A 51 -15.52 -2.41 -14.78
CA LYS A 51 -14.23 -2.22 -15.41
C LYS A 51 -13.69 -0.90 -14.87
N VAL A 52 -13.23 -0.93 -13.61
CA VAL A 52 -12.62 0.22 -12.94
C VAL A 52 -11.31 0.39 -13.67
N SER A 53 -11.30 1.32 -14.61
CA SER A 53 -10.11 1.82 -15.29
C SER A 53 -8.99 1.98 -14.26
N LEU A 54 -7.82 1.45 -14.60
CA LEU A 54 -6.61 1.36 -13.77
C LEU A 54 -5.94 2.72 -13.50
N ASP A 55 -6.58 3.83 -13.84
CA ASP A 55 -6.07 5.17 -13.57
C ASP A 55 -6.43 5.57 -12.14
N VAL A 56 -5.45 5.47 -11.24
CA VAL A 56 -5.51 6.14 -9.93
C VAL A 56 -5.36 7.65 -10.14
N ASP A 57 -6.28 8.44 -9.60
CA ASP A 57 -6.22 9.90 -9.72
C ASP A 57 -5.25 10.48 -8.69
N ILE A 58 -4.05 10.82 -9.17
CA ILE A 58 -2.97 11.42 -8.37
C ILE A 58 -3.29 12.87 -7.97
N ASN A 59 -4.18 13.55 -8.70
CA ASN A 59 -4.52 14.95 -8.46
C ASN A 59 -5.72 15.11 -7.51
N LYS A 60 -6.32 13.99 -7.09
CA LYS A 60 -7.46 14.02 -6.19
C LYS A 60 -7.05 14.57 -4.83
N ALA A 61 -7.80 15.55 -4.33
CA ALA A 61 -7.52 16.17 -3.04
C ALA A 61 -7.57 15.13 -1.90
N VAL A 62 -6.56 15.15 -1.04
CA VAL A 62 -6.45 14.29 0.15
C VAL A 62 -7.71 14.28 1.02
N SER A 63 -8.40 15.42 1.16
CA SER A 63 -9.66 15.52 1.91
C SER A 63 -10.80 14.72 1.26
N ALA A 64 -10.88 14.72 -0.07
CA ALA A 64 -11.86 13.94 -0.82
C ALA A 64 -11.59 12.44 -0.70
N ILE A 65 -10.31 12.04 -0.73
CA ILE A 65 -9.88 10.64 -0.55
C ILE A 65 -10.23 10.13 0.84
N ARG A 66 -9.97 10.92 1.89
CA ARG A 66 -10.39 10.55 3.26
C ARG A 66 -11.90 10.40 3.38
N SER A 67 -12.66 11.29 2.75
CA SER A 67 -14.13 11.22 2.74
C SER A 67 -14.63 9.97 2.01
N GLU A 68 -14.02 9.62 0.88
CA GLU A 68 -14.32 8.41 0.12
C GLU A 68 -13.99 7.16 0.94
N ALA A 69 -12.77 7.04 1.47
CA ALA A 69 -12.35 5.91 2.30
C ALA A 69 -13.31 5.68 3.49
N GLY A 70 -13.88 6.74 4.05
CA GLY A 70 -14.88 6.66 5.11
C GLY A 70 -16.17 5.92 4.75
N LYS A 71 -16.48 5.79 3.45
CA LYS A 71 -17.72 5.21 2.92
C LYS A 71 -17.53 3.80 2.34
N LEU A 72 -16.29 3.36 2.19
CA LEU A 72 -15.96 2.08 1.57
C LEU A 72 -15.92 0.95 2.60
N ASP A 73 -16.23 -0.26 2.15
CA ASP A 73 -16.06 -1.48 2.92
C ASP A 73 -14.63 -2.05 2.83
N VAL A 74 -14.37 -3.12 3.58
CA VAL A 74 -13.06 -3.78 3.66
C VAL A 74 -12.57 -4.26 2.28
N GLU A 75 -13.46 -4.79 1.44
CA GLU A 75 -13.09 -5.34 0.13
C GLU A 75 -12.69 -4.20 -0.82
N GLN A 76 -13.51 -3.14 -0.89
CA GLN A 76 -13.23 -1.97 -1.71
C GLN A 76 -11.95 -1.24 -1.29
N LEU A 77 -11.72 -1.09 0.02
CA LEU A 77 -10.49 -0.51 0.55
C LEU A 77 -9.26 -1.34 0.19
N THR A 78 -9.36 -2.67 0.23
CA THR A 78 -8.29 -3.58 -0.16
C THR A 78 -7.95 -3.45 -1.64
N VAL A 79 -8.97 -3.38 -2.50
CA VAL A 79 -8.79 -3.18 -3.96
C VAL A 79 -8.09 -1.85 -4.24
N LEU A 80 -8.54 -0.76 -3.60
CA LEU A 80 -7.92 0.55 -3.80
C LEU A 80 -6.49 0.61 -3.26
N ALA A 81 -6.23 0.08 -2.05
CA ALA A 81 -4.88 0.03 -1.51
C ALA A 81 -3.92 -0.73 -2.43
N ASN A 82 -4.34 -1.88 -2.97
CA ASN A 82 -3.53 -2.63 -3.95
C ASN A 82 -3.29 -1.84 -5.25
N LYS A 83 -4.28 -1.09 -5.75
CA LYS A 83 -4.11 -0.25 -6.94
C LYS A 83 -3.08 0.85 -6.73
N TYR A 84 -3.16 1.57 -5.61
CA TYR A 84 -2.16 2.59 -5.29
C TYR A 84 -0.77 1.97 -5.07
N LYS A 85 -0.67 0.81 -4.41
CA LYS A 85 0.59 0.05 -4.27
C LYS A 85 1.19 -0.30 -5.63
N ALA A 86 0.38 -0.79 -6.57
CA ALA A 86 0.84 -1.12 -7.92
C ALA A 86 1.35 0.12 -8.66
N ALA A 87 0.59 1.22 -8.63
CA ALA A 87 0.98 2.48 -9.25
C ALA A 87 2.29 3.04 -8.66
N ILE A 88 2.47 2.96 -7.33
CA ILE A 88 3.73 3.32 -6.67
C ILE A 88 4.88 2.47 -7.21
N GLY A 89 4.69 1.16 -7.34
CA GLY A 89 5.71 0.25 -7.88
C GLY A 89 6.09 0.58 -9.33
N GLU A 90 5.12 0.88 -10.19
CA GLU A 90 5.37 1.30 -11.57
C GLU A 90 6.18 2.60 -11.65
N HIS A 91 5.82 3.60 -10.84
CA HIS A 91 6.54 4.88 -10.79
C HIS A 91 7.94 4.73 -10.19
N GLN A 92 8.14 3.82 -9.23
CA GLN A 92 9.47 3.51 -8.69
C GLN A 92 10.39 2.90 -9.75
N VAL A 93 9.87 2.00 -10.59
CA VAL A 93 10.63 1.41 -11.70
C VAL A 93 11.04 2.48 -12.71
N GLU A 94 10.14 3.40 -13.07
CA GLU A 94 10.46 4.53 -13.95
C GLU A 94 11.51 5.45 -13.32
N LEU A 95 11.39 5.75 -12.02
CA LEU A 95 12.34 6.57 -11.27
C LEU A 95 13.74 5.96 -11.25
N ASP A 96 13.82 4.65 -11.04
CA ASP A 96 15.07 3.90 -11.08
C ASP A 96 15.70 3.96 -12.48
N GLY A 97 14.88 3.88 -13.53
CA GLY A 97 15.30 4.05 -14.92
C GLY A 97 15.94 5.42 -15.18
N LEU A 98 15.23 6.51 -14.85
CA LEU A 98 15.73 7.88 -15.03
C LEU A 98 16.99 8.13 -14.18
N THR A 99 17.02 7.64 -12.94
CA THR A 99 18.19 7.75 -12.05
C THR A 99 19.40 6.99 -12.60
N ALA A 100 19.18 5.83 -13.25
CA ALA A 100 20.24 5.08 -13.89
C ALA A 100 20.79 5.80 -15.13
N GLU A 101 19.96 6.52 -15.89
CA GLU A 101 20.41 7.38 -16.97
C GLU A 101 21.25 8.55 -16.46
N MET A 102 20.81 9.22 -15.38
CA MET A 102 21.58 10.30 -14.75
C MET A 102 22.97 9.83 -14.31
N LYS A 103 23.09 8.62 -13.75
CA LYS A 103 24.37 8.05 -13.29
C LYS A 103 25.37 7.77 -14.43
N LYS A 104 24.89 7.60 -15.67
CA LYS A 104 25.74 7.40 -16.85
C LYS A 104 26.27 8.71 -17.42
N MET A 105 25.65 9.83 -17.08
CA MET A 105 26.07 11.16 -17.54
C MET A 105 27.30 11.63 -16.78
N ASP A 106 28.21 12.30 -17.47
CA ASP A 106 29.27 13.06 -16.81
C ASP A 106 28.72 14.37 -16.22
N ALA A 107 29.55 15.04 -15.41
CA ALA A 107 29.16 16.28 -14.75
C ALA A 107 28.80 17.39 -15.74
N THR A 108 29.43 17.45 -16.92
CA THR A 108 29.12 18.46 -17.94
C THR A 108 27.76 18.19 -18.60
N ALA A 109 27.47 16.92 -18.91
CA ALA A 109 26.20 16.48 -19.48
C ALA A 109 25.02 16.71 -18.52
N MET A 110 25.20 16.59 -17.21
CA MET A 110 24.14 16.92 -16.23
C MET A 110 23.66 18.37 -16.30
N PHE A 111 24.53 19.32 -16.68
CA PHE A 111 24.17 20.74 -16.82
C PHE A 111 23.64 21.11 -18.21
N SER A 112 23.63 20.17 -19.15
CA SER A 112 23.00 20.35 -20.46
C SER A 112 21.47 20.45 -20.34
N GLU A 113 20.80 20.83 -21.43
CA GLU A 113 19.33 20.88 -21.49
C GLU A 113 18.70 19.50 -21.20
N ASP A 114 19.26 18.44 -21.78
CA ASP A 114 18.79 17.06 -21.55
C ASP A 114 18.97 16.63 -20.09
N GLY A 115 20.12 16.96 -19.49
CA GLY A 115 20.39 16.69 -18.08
C GLY A 115 19.44 17.43 -17.13
N GLN A 116 19.14 18.70 -17.42
CA GLN A 116 18.18 19.48 -16.65
C GLN A 116 16.76 18.94 -16.78
N LYS A 117 16.35 18.55 -18.00
CA LYS A 117 15.05 17.92 -18.23
C LYS A 117 14.91 16.62 -17.43
N LEU A 118 15.95 15.78 -17.44
CA LEU A 118 15.96 14.54 -16.68
C LEU A 118 15.84 14.79 -15.16
N MET A 119 16.47 15.84 -14.62
CA MET A 119 16.30 16.25 -13.22
C MET A 119 14.86 16.68 -12.90
N VAL A 120 14.22 17.43 -13.80
CA VAL A 120 12.82 17.84 -13.65
C VAL A 120 11.89 16.62 -13.67
N ASP A 121 12.10 15.68 -14.58
CA ASP A 121 11.32 14.45 -14.68
C ASP A 121 11.45 13.61 -13.39
N VAL A 122 12.66 13.47 -12.85
CA VAL A 122 12.91 12.82 -11.55
C VAL A 122 12.18 13.52 -10.39
N ASP A 123 12.21 14.85 -10.33
CA ASP A 123 11.51 15.60 -9.28
C ASP A 123 9.99 15.47 -9.38
N MET A 124 9.43 15.55 -10.59
CA MET A 124 8.00 15.34 -10.83
C MET A 124 7.57 13.93 -10.43
N LEU A 125 8.36 12.91 -10.79
CA LEU A 125 8.04 11.53 -10.48
C LEU A 125 8.11 11.24 -8.97
N ASN A 126 9.10 11.80 -8.27
CA ASN A 126 9.15 11.72 -6.80
C ASN A 126 7.93 12.36 -6.13
N LYS A 127 7.47 13.52 -6.62
CA LYS A 127 6.25 14.16 -6.13
C LYS A 127 5.00 13.30 -6.38
N SER A 128 4.92 12.67 -7.55
CA SER A 128 3.84 11.73 -7.88
C SER A 128 3.82 10.52 -6.93
N ILE A 129 4.98 9.90 -6.71
CA ILE A 129 5.12 8.77 -5.76
C ILE A 129 4.69 9.19 -4.35
N ALA A 130 5.09 10.37 -3.88
CA ALA A 130 4.72 10.86 -2.56
C ALA A 130 3.20 11.07 -2.43
N ALA A 131 2.55 11.63 -3.45
CA ALA A 131 1.09 11.78 -3.48
C ALA A 131 0.38 10.41 -3.48
N LEU A 132 0.84 9.47 -4.32
CA LEU A 132 0.32 8.10 -4.35
C LEU A 132 0.48 7.38 -3.00
N GLN A 133 1.62 7.57 -2.32
CA GLN A 133 1.85 7.04 -0.97
C GLN A 133 0.89 7.62 0.06
N GLU A 134 0.65 8.93 0.04
CA GLU A 134 -0.34 9.55 0.93
C GLU A 134 -1.74 8.97 0.69
N HIS A 135 -2.12 8.76 -0.58
CA HIS A 135 -3.40 8.17 -0.95
C HIS A 135 -3.50 6.71 -0.48
N PHE A 136 -2.45 5.92 -0.72
CA PHE A 136 -2.32 4.54 -0.22
C PHE A 136 -2.51 4.48 1.30
N ASP A 137 -1.81 5.33 2.04
CA ASP A 137 -1.85 5.36 3.50
C ASP A 137 -3.26 5.64 4.04
N ILE A 138 -4.04 6.47 3.35
CA ILE A 138 -5.43 6.75 3.76
C ILE A 138 -6.29 5.49 3.68
N TYR A 139 -6.24 4.77 2.56
CA TYR A 139 -7.02 3.54 2.39
C TYR A 139 -6.49 2.41 3.28
N TYR A 140 -5.17 2.26 3.39
CA TYR A 140 -4.52 1.27 4.25
C TYR A 140 -4.87 1.46 5.73
N ASN A 141 -4.76 2.70 6.24
CA ASN A 141 -5.10 2.98 7.64
C ASN A 141 -6.59 2.80 7.90
N LYS A 142 -7.45 3.15 6.94
CA LYS A 142 -8.89 2.89 7.05
C LYS A 142 -9.19 1.40 7.09
N LEU A 143 -8.58 0.61 6.20
CA LEU A 143 -8.71 -0.86 6.18
C LEU A 143 -8.29 -1.46 7.51
N LYS A 144 -7.12 -1.05 8.03
CA LYS A 144 -6.61 -1.47 9.34
C LYS A 144 -7.57 -1.10 10.48
N SER A 145 -8.18 0.09 10.45
CA SER A 145 -9.13 0.54 11.48
C SER A 145 -10.42 -0.29 11.53
N LEU A 146 -10.79 -0.92 10.41
CA LEU A 146 -11.94 -1.81 10.30
C LEU A 146 -11.60 -3.26 10.63
N GLY A 147 -10.34 -3.57 10.98
CA GLY A 147 -9.89 -4.94 11.22
C GLY A 147 -9.69 -5.77 9.94
N GLY A 148 -9.54 -5.11 8.78
CA GLY A 148 -9.20 -5.79 7.54
C GLY A 148 -7.77 -6.37 7.56
N ASP A 149 -7.55 -7.43 6.78
CA ASP A 149 -6.20 -8.00 6.61
C ASP A 149 -5.33 -7.06 5.78
N VAL A 150 -4.13 -6.80 6.29
CA VAL A 150 -3.14 -5.91 5.68
C VAL A 150 -1.83 -6.65 5.40
N SER A 151 -1.76 -7.95 5.65
CA SER A 151 -0.52 -8.73 5.59
C SER A 151 0.05 -8.89 4.18
N GLY A 152 -0.75 -8.64 3.14
CA GLY A 152 -0.33 -8.64 1.73
C GLY A 152 -0.13 -7.25 1.12
N LEU A 153 -0.40 -6.18 1.88
CA LEU A 153 -0.32 -4.79 1.43
C LEU A 153 1.06 -4.18 1.69
#